data_AF-A0A1G4J5W3-F1
#
_entry.id   AF-A0A1G4J5W3-F1
#
_cell.length_a   1.000
_cell.length_b   1.000
_cell.length_c   1.000
_cell.angle_alpha   90.00
_cell.angle_beta   90.00
_cell.angle_gamma   90.00
#
_symmetry.space_group_name_H-M   'P 1'
#
loop_
_entity.id
_entity.type
_entity.pdbx_description
1 polymer ?
#
loop_
_entity_poly.entity_id
_entity_poly.type
_entity_poly.pdbx_seq_one_letter_code
_entity_poly.pdbx_strand_id
1 'polypeptide(L)'
;MGVKKRPLSTDNGSRISTKRADSYDSNSLLSAFKSLGRKRPGIQQVIRKSSVFVPITDTDIQFYQHSKLANEIKEDTLQFVHHQDGLAYICIQDFSALELALALGFILGNKGKRWFAKENKDSMVVPRKVPLRGSFYIHKTCKVNQKTNDIPDGITISKYIQLNDFIEISIEQYGVGPLMDAIIKLSIGMVFRKSPAQVNCEFSNSLRESKLRSQIAMTTVPFLDKNLLIDEDELFKSNGPALQKSQDLLNAYVNSLREYNEAIPTLEKGDKNASRASPQPVVTKKAPAPASTSRYSGTRSVGQSTSRYGMPNGGSAGNNNGRTLNPQSRSLTSNYLTQEQVKEYSIATVKASIEAVQSKSPYQILKTYIKFPRHDYIDLLYDKLHDMRQETNCNVVVMNLNNVHESTSWFDSLDVAKHMENAKITSVPHPSTVRVVSIGGIGEHNVKALRLLLDVLNTKV
;
A
#
# COMPACT_ATOMS: atom_id res chain seq x y z
N MET A 1 -79.91 -7.29 -19.50
CA MET A 1 -78.82 -7.97 -18.77
C MET A 1 -77.57 -7.92 -19.62
N GLY A 2 -76.52 -7.23 -19.16
CA GLY A 2 -75.26 -7.06 -19.89
C GLY A 2 -74.12 -6.91 -18.89
N VAL A 3 -73.18 -7.85 -18.93
CA VAL A 3 -72.10 -8.04 -17.97
C VAL A 3 -71.06 -6.91 -18.08
N LYS A 4 -70.74 -6.25 -16.95
CA LYS A 4 -69.61 -5.31 -16.83
C LYS A 4 -68.29 -6.08 -16.88
N LYS A 5 -67.52 -5.97 -17.97
CA LYS A 5 -66.08 -6.28 -17.98
C LYS A 5 -65.29 -5.04 -17.50
N ARG A 6 -64.45 -5.20 -16.49
CA ARG A 6 -63.46 -4.19 -16.06
C ARG A 6 -62.33 -4.12 -17.07
N PRO A 7 -61.80 -2.93 -17.43
CA PRO A 7 -60.55 -2.84 -18.17
C PRO A 7 -59.37 -3.19 -17.25
N LEU A 8 -58.50 -4.06 -17.76
CA LEU A 8 -57.22 -4.46 -17.19
C LEU A 8 -56.25 -3.27 -17.15
N SER A 9 -55.50 -3.16 -16.06
CA SER A 9 -54.39 -2.23 -15.91
C SER A 9 -53.23 -2.64 -16.82
N THR A 10 -53.06 -1.96 -17.93
CA THR A 10 -51.81 -1.94 -18.70
C THR A 10 -51.53 -0.49 -19.05
N ASP A 11 -50.75 0.16 -18.19
CA ASP A 11 -49.87 1.24 -18.60
C ASP A 11 -48.78 1.40 -17.54
N ASN A 12 -47.65 0.74 -17.79
CA ASN A 12 -46.36 1.13 -17.23
C ASN A 12 -45.96 2.47 -17.86
N GLY A 13 -46.60 3.55 -17.41
CA GLY A 13 -46.11 4.90 -17.64
C GLY A 13 -44.74 5.01 -16.99
N SER A 14 -43.69 5.15 -17.79
CA SER A 14 -42.37 5.53 -17.33
C SER A 14 -42.52 6.78 -16.47
N ARG A 15 -42.40 6.65 -15.15
CA ARG A 15 -42.23 7.79 -14.25
C ARG A 15 -40.91 8.45 -14.64
N ILE A 16 -41.00 9.41 -15.56
CA ILE A 16 -39.97 10.43 -15.74
C ILE A 16 -39.95 11.16 -14.41
N SER A 17 -39.07 10.71 -13.52
CA SER A 17 -38.68 11.43 -12.32
C SER A 17 -38.12 12.77 -12.78
N THR A 18 -38.97 13.78 -12.85
CA THR A 18 -38.56 15.18 -12.92
C THR A 18 -37.51 15.38 -11.83
N LYS A 19 -36.27 15.65 -12.25
CA LYS A 19 -35.18 15.99 -11.33
C LYS A 19 -35.72 17.09 -10.40
N ARG A 20 -35.74 16.82 -9.09
CA ARG A 20 -36.02 17.85 -8.08
C ARG A 20 -35.16 19.08 -8.40
N ALA A 21 -35.71 20.29 -8.24
CA ALA A 21 -35.03 21.56 -8.50
C ALA A 21 -33.69 21.72 -7.72
N ASP A 22 -33.43 20.85 -6.75
CA ASP A 22 -32.21 20.80 -5.93
C ASP A 22 -31.15 19.77 -6.38
N SER A 23 -31.37 19.07 -7.49
CA SER A 23 -30.43 18.08 -8.02
C SER A 23 -29.36 18.77 -8.88
N TYR A 24 -28.21 19.09 -8.27
CA TYR A 24 -27.05 19.61 -8.98
C TYR A 24 -26.26 18.46 -9.63
N ASP A 25 -25.50 18.77 -10.69
CA ASP A 25 -24.58 17.79 -11.25
C ASP A 25 -23.46 17.51 -10.24
N SER A 26 -23.50 16.32 -9.63
CA SER A 26 -22.55 15.87 -8.62
C SER A 26 -21.07 15.91 -9.05
N ASN A 27 -20.80 16.11 -10.35
CA ASN A 27 -19.46 16.15 -10.92
C ASN A 27 -18.99 17.58 -11.25
N SER A 28 -19.88 18.58 -11.24
CA SER A 28 -19.53 19.96 -11.60
C SER A 28 -19.25 20.80 -10.36
N LEU A 29 -18.00 21.28 -10.25
CA LEU A 29 -17.55 22.16 -9.17
C LEU A 29 -18.40 23.43 -9.07
N LEU A 30 -18.67 24.06 -10.21
CA LEU A 30 -19.45 25.30 -10.26
C LEU A 30 -20.90 25.08 -9.83
N SER A 31 -21.50 23.94 -10.22
CA SER A 31 -22.87 23.63 -9.82
C SER A 31 -22.97 23.34 -8.31
N ALA A 32 -21.99 22.63 -7.74
CA ALA A 32 -21.89 22.37 -6.32
C ALA A 32 -21.67 23.68 -5.53
N PHE A 33 -20.76 24.54 -5.99
CA PHE A 33 -20.50 25.87 -5.43
C PHE A 33 -21.78 26.72 -5.36
N LYS A 34 -22.51 26.85 -6.47
CA LYS A 34 -23.76 27.63 -6.53
C LYS A 34 -24.86 27.01 -5.66
N SER A 35 -24.98 25.68 -5.64
CA SER A 35 -25.98 24.98 -4.81
C SER A 35 -25.71 25.15 -3.31
N LEU A 36 -24.46 24.95 -2.88
CA LEU A 36 -24.06 25.09 -1.47
C LEU A 36 -24.18 26.53 -0.98
N GLY A 37 -23.80 27.51 -1.82
CA GLY A 37 -23.96 28.93 -1.52
C GLY A 37 -25.42 29.32 -1.26
N ARG A 38 -26.36 28.80 -2.06
CA ARG A 38 -27.80 29.03 -1.86
C ARG A 38 -28.33 28.36 -0.59
N LYS A 39 -27.88 27.14 -0.29
CA LYS A 39 -28.39 26.34 0.84
C LYS A 39 -27.87 26.81 2.20
N ARG A 40 -26.68 27.40 2.27
CA ARG A 40 -26.01 27.76 3.52
C ARG A 40 -25.35 29.14 3.40
N PRO A 41 -26.07 30.26 3.51
CA PRO A 41 -25.46 31.59 3.31
C PRO A 41 -24.30 31.90 4.26
N GLY A 42 -24.28 31.33 5.47
CA GLY A 42 -23.19 31.53 6.45
C GLY A 42 -21.80 31.08 5.99
N ILE A 43 -21.70 30.16 5.01
CA ILE A 43 -20.39 29.68 4.52
C ILE A 43 -19.74 30.64 3.51
N GLN A 44 -20.46 31.67 3.08
CA GLN A 44 -19.96 32.73 2.20
C GLN A 44 -19.34 33.89 2.98
N GLN A 45 -19.41 33.87 4.32
CA GLN A 45 -18.77 34.88 5.14
C GLN A 45 -17.25 34.77 5.01
N VAL A 46 -16.61 35.90 4.69
CA VAL A 46 -15.15 35.99 4.55
C VAL A 46 -14.48 35.77 5.91
N ILE A 47 -13.51 34.84 5.94
CA ILE A 47 -12.66 34.59 7.09
C ILE A 47 -11.46 35.53 6.98
N ARG A 48 -11.52 36.65 7.69
CA ARG A 48 -10.46 37.68 7.64
C ARG A 48 -9.13 37.15 8.20
N LYS A 49 -8.02 37.63 7.63
CA LYS A 49 -6.64 37.23 7.95
C LYS A 49 -6.40 35.74 7.74
N SER A 50 -7.20 35.12 6.88
CA SER A 50 -6.98 33.74 6.46
C SER A 50 -5.93 33.71 5.35
N SER A 51 -5.08 32.68 5.37
CA SER A 51 -4.06 32.46 4.36
C SER A 51 -3.82 30.96 4.22
N VAL A 52 -4.00 30.46 3.01
CA VAL A 52 -3.72 29.07 2.62
C VAL A 52 -2.74 29.08 1.46
N PHE A 53 -1.75 28.19 1.50
CA PHE A 53 -0.72 28.08 0.49
C PHE A 53 -0.76 26.69 -0.15
N VAL A 54 -0.80 26.64 -1.48
CA VAL A 54 -0.84 25.39 -2.24
C VAL A 54 0.37 25.33 -3.17
N PRO A 55 1.38 24.48 -2.88
CA PRO A 55 2.51 24.33 -3.78
C PRO A 55 2.08 23.65 -5.09
N ILE A 56 2.56 24.19 -6.19
CA ILE A 56 2.26 23.72 -7.55
C ILE A 56 3.52 23.77 -8.42
N THR A 57 3.46 23.20 -9.62
CA THR A 57 4.56 23.31 -10.60
C THR A 57 4.43 24.58 -11.43
N ASP A 58 5.51 25.00 -12.08
CA ASP A 58 5.47 26.15 -13.00
C ASP A 58 4.54 25.89 -14.20
N THR A 59 4.44 24.64 -14.64
CA THR A 59 3.47 24.23 -15.67
C THR A 59 2.02 24.32 -15.21
N ASP A 60 1.77 24.14 -13.91
CA ASP A 60 0.45 24.24 -13.31
C ASP A 60 0.01 25.70 -13.18
N ILE A 61 0.92 26.61 -12.83
CA ILE A 61 0.56 28.00 -12.52
C ILE A 61 0.00 28.71 -13.75
N GLN A 62 0.62 28.53 -14.91
CA GLN A 62 0.16 29.11 -16.17
C GLN A 62 -1.22 28.59 -16.55
N PHE A 63 -1.48 27.29 -16.35
CA PHE A 63 -2.80 26.71 -16.60
C PHE A 63 -3.86 27.31 -15.68
N TYR A 64 -3.57 27.48 -14.40
CA TYR A 64 -4.53 27.97 -13.42
C TYR A 64 -4.81 29.47 -13.55
N GLN A 65 -3.80 30.29 -13.87
CA GLN A 65 -3.94 31.73 -14.10
C GLN A 65 -4.94 32.04 -15.22
N HIS A 66 -4.91 31.27 -16.32
CA HIS A 66 -5.79 31.47 -17.47
C HIS A 66 -7.11 30.67 -17.38
N SER A 67 -7.41 30.09 -16.22
CA SER A 67 -8.55 29.19 -16.06
C SER A 67 -9.81 29.91 -15.61
N LYS A 68 -10.96 29.25 -15.80
CA LYS A 68 -12.27 29.72 -15.29
C LYS A 68 -12.29 29.94 -13.76
N LEU A 69 -11.35 29.38 -12.99
CA LEU A 69 -11.27 29.59 -11.55
C LEU A 69 -10.97 31.05 -11.21
N ALA A 70 -10.04 31.68 -11.96
CA ALA A 70 -9.65 33.06 -11.74
C ALA A 70 -10.81 34.04 -11.97
N ASN A 71 -11.80 33.65 -12.79
CA ASN A 71 -12.98 34.47 -13.05
C ASN A 71 -14.07 34.33 -11.97
N GLU A 72 -14.07 33.25 -11.19
CA GLU A 72 -15.14 32.96 -10.20
C GLU A 72 -14.74 33.35 -8.78
N ILE A 73 -13.43 33.50 -8.50
CA ILE A 73 -12.90 33.96 -7.22
C ILE A 73 -12.41 35.40 -7.38
N LYS A 74 -12.58 36.22 -6.34
CA LYS A 74 -12.09 37.61 -6.35
C LYS A 74 -10.57 37.65 -6.57
N GLU A 75 -10.12 38.59 -7.39
CA GLU A 75 -8.71 38.76 -7.75
C GLU A 75 -7.81 38.95 -6.51
N ASP A 76 -8.28 39.72 -5.53
CA ASP A 76 -7.55 39.94 -4.27
C ASP A 76 -7.44 38.68 -3.38
N THR A 77 -8.31 37.70 -3.57
CA THR A 77 -8.35 36.45 -2.77
C THR A 77 -7.38 35.41 -3.31
N LEU A 78 -7.08 35.41 -4.61
CA LEU A 78 -6.28 34.36 -5.27
C LEU A 78 -5.04 34.95 -5.92
N GLN A 79 -3.89 34.77 -5.27
CA GLN A 79 -2.60 35.23 -5.78
C GLN A 79 -1.78 34.06 -6.32
N PHE A 80 -1.30 34.21 -7.54
CA PHE A 80 -0.42 33.24 -8.21
C PHE A 80 1.03 33.71 -8.07
N VAL A 81 1.84 32.99 -7.29
CA VAL A 81 3.24 33.35 -7.06
C VAL A 81 4.14 32.44 -7.87
N HIS A 82 4.94 33.05 -8.75
CA HIS A 82 5.93 32.39 -9.59
C HIS A 82 7.28 33.10 -9.45
N HIS A 83 8.27 32.41 -8.89
CA HIS A 83 9.64 32.89 -8.79
C HIS A 83 10.53 32.26 -9.87
N GLN A 84 11.58 32.99 -10.28
CA GLN A 84 12.53 32.55 -11.31
C GLN A 84 13.27 31.25 -10.94
N ASP A 85 13.39 30.93 -9.65
CA ASP A 85 14.05 29.72 -9.13
C ASP A 85 13.24 28.42 -9.31
N GLY A 86 12.18 28.41 -10.14
CA GLY A 86 11.26 27.28 -10.31
C GLY A 86 10.36 27.02 -9.09
N LEU A 87 10.09 28.07 -8.30
CA LEU A 87 9.22 28.02 -7.14
C LEU A 87 7.86 28.64 -7.50
N ALA A 88 6.84 27.79 -7.55
CA ALA A 88 5.46 28.17 -7.82
C ALA A 88 4.53 27.71 -6.70
N TYR A 89 3.62 28.60 -6.29
CA TYR A 89 2.53 28.28 -5.38
C TYR A 89 1.34 29.21 -5.59
N ILE A 90 0.17 28.77 -5.13
CA ILE A 90 -1.04 29.58 -5.08
C ILE A 90 -1.26 30.00 -3.63
N CYS A 91 -1.45 31.31 -3.42
CA CYS A 91 -1.83 31.87 -2.13
C CYS A 91 -3.32 32.26 -2.18
N ILE A 92 -4.10 31.73 -1.24
CA ILE A 92 -5.52 32.02 -1.08
C ILE A 92 -5.68 32.79 0.22
N GLN A 93 -6.08 34.06 0.14
CA GLN A 93 -6.15 34.98 1.27
C GLN A 93 -7.55 35.56 1.45
N ASP A 94 -7.93 35.87 2.69
CA ASP A 94 -9.21 36.50 3.03
C ASP A 94 -10.40 35.82 2.31
N PHE A 95 -10.41 34.50 2.34
CA PHE A 95 -11.39 33.67 1.65
C PHE A 95 -12.60 33.34 2.53
N SER A 96 -13.72 33.04 1.91
CA SER A 96 -14.83 32.30 2.52
C SER A 96 -14.57 30.78 2.47
N ALA A 97 -15.21 30.02 3.37
CA ALA A 97 -15.10 28.56 3.39
C ALA A 97 -15.48 27.92 2.04
N LEU A 98 -16.42 28.55 1.33
CA LEU A 98 -16.88 28.10 0.01
C LEU A 98 -15.87 28.41 -1.11
N GLU A 99 -15.22 29.57 -1.09
CA GLU A 99 -14.16 29.93 -2.06
C GLU A 99 -12.95 29.02 -1.91
N LEU A 100 -12.53 28.71 -0.67
CA LEU A 100 -11.45 27.74 -0.44
C LEU A 100 -11.82 26.35 -0.98
N ALA A 101 -13.04 25.88 -0.73
CA ALA A 101 -13.52 24.59 -1.24
C ALA A 101 -13.54 24.55 -2.77
N LEU A 102 -13.92 25.65 -3.43
CA LEU A 102 -13.88 25.76 -4.89
C LEU A 102 -12.44 25.75 -5.42
N ALA A 103 -11.56 26.57 -4.84
CA ALA A 103 -10.16 26.67 -5.26
C ALA A 103 -9.43 25.34 -5.13
N LEU A 104 -9.52 24.69 -3.95
CA LEU A 104 -8.91 23.39 -3.73
C LEU A 104 -9.57 22.31 -4.60
N GLY A 105 -10.90 22.29 -4.71
CA GLY A 105 -11.59 21.34 -5.59
C GLY A 105 -11.16 21.46 -7.05
N PHE A 106 -10.95 22.68 -7.53
CA PHE A 106 -10.44 22.94 -8.87
C PHE A 106 -8.99 22.49 -9.04
N ILE A 107 -8.10 22.86 -8.12
CA ILE A 107 -6.67 22.49 -8.18
C ILE A 107 -6.53 20.97 -8.13
N LEU A 108 -7.08 20.32 -7.10
CA LEU A 108 -7.00 18.88 -6.88
C LEU A 108 -7.70 18.09 -8.00
N GLY A 109 -8.85 18.58 -8.48
CA GLY A 109 -9.59 17.97 -9.57
C GLY A 109 -8.84 17.97 -10.89
N ASN A 110 -8.21 19.10 -11.24
CA ASN A 110 -7.41 19.19 -12.47
C ASN A 110 -6.10 18.41 -12.34
N LYS A 111 -5.43 18.40 -11.17
CA LYS A 111 -4.28 17.53 -10.92
C LYS A 111 -4.67 16.05 -11.11
N GLY A 112 -5.75 15.59 -10.49
CA GLY A 112 -6.23 14.21 -10.62
C GLY A 112 -6.62 13.85 -12.06
N LYS A 113 -7.27 14.76 -12.80
CA LYS A 113 -7.65 14.51 -14.21
C LYS A 113 -6.46 14.20 -15.10
N ARG A 114 -5.32 14.88 -14.92
CA ARG A 114 -4.11 14.64 -15.73
C ARG A 114 -3.61 13.20 -15.65
N TRP A 115 -3.79 12.54 -14.51
CA TRP A 115 -3.36 11.16 -14.32
C TRP A 115 -4.41 10.11 -14.72
N PHE A 116 -5.71 10.43 -14.58
CA PHE A 116 -6.77 9.43 -14.64
C PHE A 116 -7.80 9.61 -15.76
N ALA A 117 -7.97 10.81 -16.30
CA ALA A 117 -9.04 11.11 -17.25
C ALA A 117 -8.45 11.38 -18.64
N LYS A 118 -8.70 10.46 -19.59
CA LYS A 118 -8.59 10.77 -21.01
C LYS A 118 -9.74 11.73 -21.38
N GLU A 119 -9.38 12.89 -21.93
CA GLU A 119 -10.25 13.75 -22.75
C GLU A 119 -11.38 14.56 -22.10
N ASN A 120 -11.40 14.77 -20.77
CA ASN A 120 -12.36 15.73 -20.22
C ASN A 120 -11.80 17.17 -20.29
N LYS A 121 -12.15 17.90 -21.37
CA LYS A 121 -11.68 19.27 -21.63
C LYS A 121 -12.18 20.30 -20.61
N ASP A 122 -13.32 20.06 -19.97
CA ASP A 122 -13.87 21.03 -19.02
C ASP A 122 -13.10 20.98 -17.69
N SER A 123 -12.45 22.09 -17.35
CA SER A 123 -11.67 22.24 -16.12
C SER A 123 -12.56 22.23 -14.87
N MET A 124 -13.85 22.58 -15.00
CA MET A 124 -14.81 22.66 -13.88
C MET A 124 -15.56 21.35 -13.58
N VAL A 125 -15.45 20.35 -14.46
CA VAL A 125 -16.06 19.03 -14.24
C VAL A 125 -15.00 18.05 -13.74
N VAL A 126 -15.28 17.37 -12.63
CA VAL A 126 -14.45 16.33 -12.04
C VAL A 126 -15.25 15.03 -12.01
N PRO A 127 -14.89 14.03 -12.84
CA PRO A 127 -15.54 12.72 -12.80
C PRO A 127 -15.39 12.05 -11.43
N ARG A 128 -16.43 11.35 -10.94
CA ARG A 128 -16.41 10.67 -9.61
C ARG A 128 -15.25 9.69 -9.41
N LYS A 129 -14.72 9.13 -10.50
CA LYS A 129 -13.61 8.17 -10.47
C LYS A 129 -12.25 8.84 -10.26
N VAL A 130 -12.15 10.15 -10.46
CA VAL A 130 -10.91 10.89 -10.28
C VAL A 130 -10.70 11.13 -8.78
N PRO A 131 -9.59 10.65 -8.19
CA PRO A 131 -9.26 10.95 -6.81
C PRO A 131 -8.87 12.43 -6.68
N LEU A 132 -9.45 13.10 -5.68
CA LEU A 132 -9.14 14.47 -5.28
C LEU A 132 -8.10 14.40 -4.18
N ARG A 133 -6.81 14.46 -4.57
CA ARG A 133 -5.66 14.26 -3.69
C ARG A 133 -4.66 15.40 -3.77
N GLY A 134 -4.19 15.85 -2.62
CA GLY A 134 -3.09 16.81 -2.50
C GLY A 134 -3.01 17.40 -1.10
N SER A 135 -2.03 18.26 -0.88
CA SER A 135 -1.85 18.97 0.38
C SER A 135 -1.81 20.48 0.19
N PHE A 136 -2.18 21.18 1.25
CA PHE A 136 -2.06 22.62 1.37
C PHE A 136 -1.51 22.96 2.75
N TYR A 137 -1.03 24.19 2.88
CA TYR A 137 -0.32 24.67 4.06
C TYR A 137 -1.04 25.87 4.65
N ILE A 138 -1.07 25.91 5.97
CA ILE A 138 -1.52 27.06 6.76
C ILE A 138 -0.43 27.42 7.75
N HIS A 139 -0.35 28.68 8.16
CA HIS A 139 0.62 29.09 9.17
C HIS A 139 0.26 28.52 10.56
N LYS A 140 1.26 28.16 11.37
CA LYS A 140 1.09 27.54 12.71
C LYS A 140 0.27 28.37 13.71
N THR A 141 0.11 29.68 13.45
CA THR A 141 -0.73 30.56 14.27
C THR A 141 -2.22 30.27 14.10
N CYS A 142 -2.61 29.59 13.03
CA CYS A 142 -3.98 29.10 12.85
C CYS A 142 -4.22 27.93 13.80
N LYS A 143 -5.25 28.05 14.65
CA LYS A 143 -5.69 26.92 15.48
C LYS A 143 -6.65 26.07 14.67
N VAL A 144 -6.25 24.85 14.39
CA VAL A 144 -7.14 23.81 13.87
C VAL A 144 -7.64 22.99 15.05
N ASN A 145 -8.95 22.77 15.18
CA ASN A 145 -9.49 21.89 16.21
C ASN A 145 -8.99 20.46 15.97
N GLN A 146 -7.97 20.04 16.73
CA GLN A 146 -7.32 18.72 16.59
C GLN A 146 -8.04 17.59 17.35
N LYS A 147 -9.24 17.82 17.88
CA LYS A 147 -10.01 16.72 18.47
C LYS A 147 -10.34 15.74 17.33
N THR A 148 -9.94 14.49 17.48
CA THR A 148 -9.98 13.45 16.42
C THR A 148 -11.35 13.21 15.82
N ASN A 149 -12.42 13.62 16.51
CA ASN A 149 -13.80 13.47 16.04
C ASN A 149 -14.30 14.68 15.20
N ASP A 150 -13.56 15.79 15.18
CA ASP A 150 -13.97 17.03 14.49
C ASP A 150 -13.33 17.17 13.11
N ILE A 151 -12.31 16.37 12.78
CA ILE A 151 -11.65 16.40 11.47
C ILE A 151 -12.50 15.58 10.48
N PRO A 152 -12.92 16.18 9.34
CA PRO A 152 -13.72 15.47 8.34
C PRO A 152 -12.99 14.27 7.74
N ASP A 153 -13.76 13.24 7.38
CA ASP A 153 -13.24 12.06 6.66
C ASP A 153 -12.43 12.47 5.43
N GLY A 154 -11.31 11.79 5.18
CA GLY A 154 -10.43 12.08 4.05
C GLY A 154 -9.60 13.36 4.19
N ILE A 155 -9.60 14.01 5.36
CA ILE A 155 -8.67 15.09 5.70
C ILE A 155 -7.75 14.62 6.81
N THR A 156 -6.46 14.83 6.65
CA THR A 156 -5.44 14.49 7.66
C THR A 156 -4.51 15.66 7.88
N ILE A 157 -4.16 15.92 9.13
CA ILE A 157 -3.16 16.94 9.50
C ILE A 157 -1.83 16.21 9.66
N SER A 158 -0.82 16.59 8.88
CA SER A 158 0.49 15.96 8.91
C SER A 158 1.16 16.14 10.27
N LYS A 159 1.65 15.05 10.86
CA LYS A 159 2.44 15.09 12.11
C LYS A 159 3.89 15.52 11.87
N TYR A 160 4.42 15.16 10.72
CA TYR A 160 5.77 15.50 10.29
C TYR A 160 5.64 16.45 9.11
N ILE A 161 6.18 17.65 9.27
CA ILE A 161 6.04 18.74 8.30
C ILE A 161 7.44 19.22 7.95
N GLN A 162 7.71 19.38 6.66
CA GLN A 162 9.02 19.83 6.16
C GLN A 162 9.20 21.35 6.25
N LEU A 163 8.11 22.12 6.17
CA LEU A 163 8.14 23.58 6.20
C LEU A 163 8.00 24.07 7.64
N ASN A 164 9.05 24.71 8.14
CA ASN A 164 9.04 25.35 9.45
C ASN A 164 7.89 26.36 9.53
N ASP A 165 7.21 26.41 10.67
CA ASP A 165 6.13 27.36 10.96
C ASP A 165 4.83 27.19 10.15
N PHE A 166 4.74 26.14 9.33
CA PHE A 166 3.51 25.77 8.63
C PHE A 166 2.96 24.44 9.14
N ILE A 167 1.66 24.28 9.03
CA ILE A 167 0.94 23.02 9.22
C ILE A 167 0.52 22.55 7.84
N GLU A 168 0.91 21.33 7.49
CA GLU A 168 0.44 20.68 6.28
C GLU A 168 -0.86 19.92 6.54
N ILE A 169 -1.84 20.14 5.68
CA ILE A 169 -3.11 19.44 5.67
C ILE A 169 -3.24 18.70 4.35
N SER A 170 -3.37 17.37 4.44
CA SER A 170 -3.52 16.48 3.31
C SER A 170 -4.98 16.11 3.12
N ILE A 171 -5.43 16.13 1.87
CA ILE A 171 -6.77 15.78 1.44
C ILE A 171 -6.68 14.54 0.56
N GLU A 172 -7.53 13.56 0.85
CA GLU A 172 -7.77 12.38 0.05
C GLU A 172 -9.26 12.06 0.02
N GLN A 173 -9.92 12.43 -1.09
CA GLN A 173 -11.36 12.25 -1.25
C GLN A 173 -11.78 11.85 -2.66
N TYR A 174 -13.02 11.38 -2.79
CA TYR A 174 -13.67 11.10 -4.07
C TYR A 174 -14.99 11.87 -4.18
N GLY A 175 -15.20 12.45 -5.35
CA GLY A 175 -16.41 13.22 -5.65
C GLY A 175 -16.38 14.66 -5.12
N VAL A 176 -17.00 15.56 -5.88
CA VAL A 176 -16.99 17.00 -5.60
C VAL A 176 -17.76 17.34 -4.32
N GLY A 177 -18.96 16.78 -4.17
CA GLY A 177 -19.82 17.06 -3.01
C GLY A 177 -19.14 16.74 -1.66
N PRO A 178 -18.69 15.50 -1.42
CA PRO A 178 -17.97 15.12 -0.21
C PRO A 178 -16.75 15.99 0.06
N LEU A 179 -15.96 16.31 -0.98
CA LEU A 179 -14.80 17.17 -0.86
C LEU A 179 -15.18 18.57 -0.38
N MET A 180 -16.15 19.21 -1.04
CA MET A 180 -16.57 20.56 -0.69
C MET A 180 -17.12 20.62 0.73
N ASP A 181 -17.98 19.68 1.12
CA ASP A 181 -18.51 19.61 2.48
C ASP A 181 -17.40 19.42 3.52
N ALA A 182 -16.39 18.58 3.23
CA ALA A 182 -15.25 18.38 4.12
C ALA A 182 -14.39 19.62 4.28
N ILE A 183 -14.05 20.30 3.17
CA ILE A 183 -13.27 21.55 3.24
C ILE A 183 -14.06 22.64 3.96
N ILE A 184 -15.36 22.76 3.72
CA ILE A 184 -16.21 23.73 4.42
C ILE A 184 -16.22 23.47 5.93
N LYS A 185 -16.45 22.22 6.35
CA LYS A 185 -16.42 21.83 7.76
C LYS A 185 -15.07 22.13 8.41
N LEU A 186 -13.97 21.79 7.72
CA LEU A 186 -12.62 22.07 8.18
C LEU A 186 -12.41 23.58 8.35
N SER A 187 -12.78 24.37 7.35
CA SER A 187 -12.58 25.83 7.32
C SER A 187 -13.33 26.54 8.44
N ILE A 188 -14.55 26.09 8.75
CA ILE A 188 -15.34 26.62 9.88
C ILE A 188 -14.67 26.30 11.22
N GLY A 189 -13.99 25.15 11.32
CA GLY A 189 -13.21 24.76 12.51
C GLY A 189 -11.83 25.41 12.63
N MET A 190 -11.41 26.19 11.64
CA MET A 190 -10.12 26.91 11.65
C MET A 190 -10.27 28.30 12.26
N VAL A 191 -9.43 28.62 13.24
CA VAL A 191 -9.37 29.95 13.83
C VAL A 191 -8.06 30.62 13.41
N PHE A 192 -8.15 31.48 12.40
CA PHE A 192 -7.03 32.29 11.93
C PHE A 192 -6.77 33.43 12.92
N ARG A 193 -5.51 33.58 13.29
CA ARG A 193 -5.01 34.69 14.11
C ARG A 193 -4.30 35.69 13.22
N LYS A 194 -4.01 36.89 13.73
CA LYS A 194 -3.19 37.88 13.03
C LYS A 194 -1.87 37.23 12.63
N SER A 195 -1.73 36.93 11.35
CA SER A 195 -0.52 36.43 10.76
C SER A 195 0.55 37.51 10.79
N PRO A 196 1.84 37.15 10.87
CA PRO A 196 2.93 38.06 10.54
C PRO A 196 2.64 38.78 9.22
N ALA A 197 3.04 40.05 9.11
CA ALA A 197 2.86 40.81 7.87
C ALA A 197 3.60 40.18 6.66
N GLN A 198 4.47 39.20 6.91
CA GLN A 198 5.37 38.58 5.95
C GLN A 198 5.14 37.07 5.76
N VAL A 199 3.97 36.50 6.12
CA VAL A 199 3.76 35.04 5.97
C VAL A 199 3.97 34.54 4.54
N ASN A 200 3.65 35.34 3.52
CA ASN A 200 3.95 34.98 2.13
C ASN A 200 5.46 34.85 1.87
N CYS A 201 6.26 35.77 2.42
CA CYS A 201 7.72 35.73 2.33
C CYS A 201 8.29 34.55 3.14
N GLU A 202 7.79 34.32 4.36
CA GLU A 202 8.17 33.18 5.21
C GLU A 202 7.88 31.85 4.52
N PHE A 203 6.71 31.71 3.88
CA PHE A 203 6.34 30.53 3.12
C PHE A 203 7.27 30.31 1.92
N SER A 204 7.49 31.37 1.12
CA SER A 204 8.38 31.31 -0.05
C SER A 204 9.79 30.91 0.34
N ASN A 205 10.34 31.51 1.41
CA ASN A 205 11.67 31.19 1.92
C ASN A 205 11.76 29.76 2.44
N SER A 206 10.77 29.32 3.24
CA SER A 206 10.74 27.95 3.79
C SER A 206 10.62 26.90 2.68
N LEU A 207 9.79 27.17 1.66
CA LEU A 207 9.63 26.27 0.52
C LEU A 207 10.90 26.22 -0.33
N ARG A 208 11.58 27.36 -0.54
CA ARG A 208 12.88 27.43 -1.22
C ARG A 208 13.93 26.62 -0.47
N GLU A 209 14.04 26.81 0.84
CA GLU A 209 15.01 26.09 1.67
C GLU A 209 14.76 24.57 1.63
N SER A 210 13.51 24.13 1.71
CA SER A 210 13.15 22.71 1.61
C SER A 210 13.52 22.10 0.25
N LYS A 211 13.22 22.82 -0.85
CA LYS A 211 13.63 22.39 -2.20
C LYS A 211 15.14 22.32 -2.34
N LEU A 212 15.86 23.35 -1.88
CA LEU A 212 17.31 23.42 -1.94
C LEU A 212 17.95 22.29 -1.13
N ARG A 213 17.46 22.02 0.08
CA ARG A 213 17.93 20.91 0.93
C ARG A 213 17.74 19.57 0.23
N SER A 214 16.58 19.36 -0.39
CA SER A 214 16.29 18.14 -1.16
C SER A 214 17.19 18.02 -2.38
N GLN A 215 17.42 19.12 -3.10
CA GLN A 215 18.30 19.15 -4.26
C GLN A 215 19.75 18.85 -3.86
N ILE A 216 20.26 19.51 -2.81
CA ILE A 216 21.60 19.24 -2.27
C ILE A 216 21.72 17.76 -1.91
N ALA A 217 20.78 17.21 -1.13
CA ALA A 217 20.79 15.80 -0.74
C ALA A 217 20.88 14.87 -1.96
N MET A 218 20.06 15.09 -2.99
CA MET A 218 20.09 14.29 -4.22
C MET A 218 21.40 14.48 -5.00
N THR A 219 21.91 15.70 -5.09
CA THR A 219 23.17 15.99 -5.79
C THR A 219 24.39 15.48 -5.04
N THR A 220 24.32 15.30 -3.72
CA THR A 220 25.45 14.77 -2.91
C THR A 220 25.62 13.25 -3.06
N VAL A 221 24.58 12.52 -3.47
CA VAL A 221 24.63 11.04 -3.56
C VAL A 221 25.81 10.52 -4.38
N PRO A 222 26.11 11.03 -5.61
CA PRO A 222 27.24 10.53 -6.40
C PRO A 222 28.61 10.87 -5.82
N PHE A 223 28.70 11.86 -4.91
CA PHE A 223 29.97 12.26 -4.29
C PHE A 223 30.28 11.43 -3.04
N LEU A 224 29.25 10.87 -2.39
CA LEU A 224 29.42 9.90 -1.31
C LEU A 224 30.07 8.61 -1.83
N ASP A 225 29.64 8.12 -2.99
CA ASP A 225 30.19 6.91 -3.64
C ASP A 225 31.64 7.07 -4.12
N LYS A 226 32.09 8.32 -4.30
CA LYS A 226 33.45 8.66 -4.75
C LYS A 226 34.38 9.09 -3.62
N ASN A 227 33.92 9.01 -2.37
CA ASN A 227 34.71 9.39 -1.18
C ASN A 227 35.22 10.83 -1.23
N LEU A 228 34.48 11.71 -1.92
CA LEU A 228 34.86 13.12 -2.08
C LEU A 228 34.39 13.99 -0.90
N LEU A 229 33.39 13.53 -0.16
CA LEU A 229 32.79 14.24 0.98
C LEU A 229 33.09 13.58 2.33
N ILE A 230 33.76 12.42 2.31
CA ILE A 230 34.06 11.61 3.50
C ILE A 230 35.51 11.14 3.36
N ASP A 231 36.31 11.36 4.41
CA ASP A 231 37.64 10.78 4.52
C ASP A 231 37.53 9.30 4.90
N GLU A 232 37.65 8.42 3.91
CA GLU A 232 37.60 6.97 4.13
C GLU A 232 38.76 6.47 4.99
N ASP A 233 39.95 7.05 4.88
CA ASP A 233 41.13 6.58 5.60
C ASP A 233 40.96 6.82 7.10
N GLU A 234 40.45 8.00 7.49
CA GLU A 234 40.11 8.30 8.88
C GLU A 234 38.97 7.42 9.38
N LEU A 235 37.92 7.23 8.56
CA LEU A 235 36.75 6.44 8.92
C LEU A 235 37.09 4.95 9.08
N PHE A 236 37.95 4.41 8.22
CA PHE A 236 38.48 3.04 8.31
C PHE A 236 39.40 2.87 9.51
N LYS A 237 40.29 3.84 9.81
CA LYS A 237 41.14 3.79 11.01
C LYS A 237 40.32 3.79 12.30
N SER A 238 39.25 4.59 12.35
CA SER A 238 38.36 4.66 13.52
C SER A 238 37.50 3.40 13.67
N ASN A 239 36.86 2.96 12.60
CA ASN A 239 35.82 1.93 12.67
C ASN A 239 36.34 0.51 12.38
N GLY A 240 37.47 0.37 11.67
CA GLY A 240 38.07 -0.90 11.28
C GLY A 240 38.33 -1.84 12.46
N PRO A 241 38.98 -1.40 13.56
CA PRO A 241 39.21 -2.26 14.72
C PRO A 241 37.91 -2.74 15.38
N ALA A 242 36.87 -1.90 15.41
CA ALA A 242 35.57 -2.25 15.97
C ALA A 242 34.84 -3.29 15.09
N LEU A 243 34.91 -3.12 13.76
CA LEU A 243 34.37 -4.09 12.80
C LEU A 243 35.08 -5.43 12.88
N GLN A 244 36.41 -5.43 12.96
CA GLN A 244 37.20 -6.65 13.11
C GLN A 244 36.84 -7.39 14.39
N LYS A 245 36.77 -6.68 15.53
CA LYS A 245 36.33 -7.27 16.80
C LYS A 245 34.91 -7.82 16.73
N SER A 246 34.00 -7.14 16.04
CA SER A 246 32.64 -7.63 15.83
C SER A 246 32.61 -8.91 14.98
N GLN A 247 33.46 -8.99 13.96
CA GLN A 247 33.59 -10.17 13.10
C GLN A 247 34.15 -11.37 13.88
N ASP A 248 35.18 -11.15 14.69
CA ASP A 248 35.79 -12.20 15.51
C ASP A 248 34.79 -12.75 16.55
N LEU A 249 34.00 -11.87 17.19
CA LEU A 249 32.94 -12.27 18.10
C LEU A 249 31.84 -13.06 17.41
N LEU A 250 31.44 -12.68 16.19
CA LEU A 250 30.46 -13.42 15.40
C LEU A 250 30.99 -14.81 15.01
N ASN A 251 32.25 -14.90 14.59
CA ASN A 251 32.88 -16.18 14.25
C ASN A 251 33.01 -17.09 15.47
N ALA A 252 33.45 -16.56 16.61
CA ALA A 252 33.52 -17.30 17.87
C ALA A 252 32.14 -17.80 18.30
N TYR A 253 31.11 -16.95 18.16
CA TYR A 253 29.74 -17.35 18.45
C TYR A 253 29.24 -18.46 17.52
N VAL A 254 29.49 -18.36 16.20
CA VAL A 254 29.14 -19.41 15.24
C VAL A 254 29.83 -20.73 15.56
N ASN A 255 31.11 -20.70 15.92
CA ASN A 255 31.85 -21.90 16.32
C ASN A 255 31.29 -22.49 17.61
N SER A 256 31.00 -21.66 18.61
CA SER A 256 30.37 -22.13 19.87
C SER A 256 29.00 -22.76 19.64
N LEU A 257 28.21 -22.25 18.69
CA LEU A 257 26.93 -22.85 18.30
C LEU A 257 27.11 -24.19 17.59
N ARG A 258 28.12 -24.32 16.72
CA ARG A 258 28.43 -25.61 16.06
C ARG A 258 28.86 -26.64 17.09
N GLU A 259 29.80 -26.31 17.96
CA GLU A 259 30.28 -27.18 19.02
C GLU A 259 29.16 -27.60 19.97
N TYR A 260 28.30 -26.66 20.39
CA TYR A 260 27.15 -26.98 21.23
C TYR A 260 26.18 -27.95 20.55
N ASN A 261 25.91 -27.77 19.25
CA ASN A 261 24.98 -28.63 18.50
C ASN A 261 25.58 -29.99 18.13
N GLU A 262 26.88 -30.07 17.85
CA GLU A 262 27.60 -31.32 17.59
C GLU A 262 27.81 -32.13 18.89
N ALA A 263 27.89 -31.45 20.03
CA ALA A 263 27.96 -32.08 21.35
C ALA A 263 26.61 -32.60 21.87
N ILE A 264 25.49 -32.36 21.17
CA ILE A 264 24.21 -33.04 21.45
C ILE A 264 24.36 -34.45 20.89
N PRO A 265 24.45 -35.50 21.75
CA PRO A 265 24.46 -36.86 21.24
C PRO A 265 23.15 -37.07 20.50
N THR A 266 23.23 -37.47 19.22
CA THR A 266 22.12 -38.10 18.53
C THR A 266 21.62 -39.21 19.44
N LEU A 267 20.48 -38.97 20.09
CA LEU A 267 19.71 -40.00 20.78
C LEU A 267 19.36 -41.04 19.72
N GLU A 268 20.21 -42.05 19.67
CA GLU A 268 19.93 -43.30 19.00
C GLU A 268 18.59 -43.82 19.50
N LYS A 269 17.85 -44.39 18.56
CA LYS A 269 16.62 -45.15 18.76
C LYS A 269 16.71 -45.99 20.05
N GLY A 270 15.85 -45.72 21.02
CA GLY A 270 15.77 -46.50 22.24
C GLY A 270 14.51 -46.20 23.05
N ASP A 271 13.52 -47.06 22.87
CA ASP A 271 12.42 -47.43 23.76
C ASP A 271 11.61 -46.39 24.55
N LYS A 272 10.30 -46.50 24.30
CA LYS A 272 9.23 -46.09 25.21
C LYS A 272 9.43 -46.81 26.55
N ASN A 273 9.91 -46.07 27.56
CA ASN A 273 9.59 -46.19 28.99
C ASN A 273 10.83 -45.88 29.84
N ALA A 274 10.97 -44.63 30.29
CA ALA A 274 11.60 -44.31 31.57
C ALA A 274 11.34 -42.86 31.96
N SER A 275 10.45 -42.67 32.93
CA SER A 275 10.36 -41.45 33.71
C SER A 275 11.62 -41.28 34.57
N ARG A 276 12.37 -40.18 34.43
CA ARG A 276 12.85 -39.37 35.57
C ARG A 276 13.76 -38.20 35.18
N ALA A 277 13.47 -37.08 35.86
CA ALA A 277 14.39 -36.10 36.42
C ALA A 277 15.25 -35.28 35.45
N SER A 278 14.75 -34.07 35.18
CA SER A 278 15.56 -32.93 34.74
C SER A 278 16.58 -32.53 35.81
N PRO A 279 17.88 -32.40 35.47
CA PRO A 279 18.80 -31.60 36.25
C PRO A 279 18.77 -30.16 35.72
N GLN A 280 18.24 -29.23 36.50
CA GLN A 280 18.64 -27.83 36.38
C GLN A 280 20.10 -27.69 36.83
N PRO A 281 20.85 -26.74 36.25
CA PRO A 281 21.80 -26.02 37.08
C PRO A 281 21.62 -24.49 37.03
N VAL A 282 21.29 -23.98 38.21
CA VAL A 282 21.93 -22.88 38.95
C VAL A 282 22.12 -21.54 38.22
N VAL A 283 21.16 -20.65 38.45
CA VAL A 283 21.28 -19.20 38.31
C VAL A 283 22.21 -18.63 39.38
N THR A 284 23.37 -18.10 39.00
CA THR A 284 24.13 -17.16 39.83
C THR A 284 23.61 -15.74 39.59
N LYS A 285 23.20 -15.07 40.68
CA LYS A 285 22.71 -13.68 40.71
C LYS A 285 23.85 -12.68 40.99
N LYS A 286 23.71 -11.48 40.39
CA LYS A 286 24.39 -10.16 40.55
C LYS A 286 25.24 -9.81 39.31
N ALA A 287 25.15 -8.65 38.65
CA ALA A 287 24.56 -7.33 38.93
C ALA A 287 24.15 -6.63 37.58
N PRO A 288 23.54 -5.42 37.59
CA PRO A 288 22.57 -5.00 36.58
C PRO A 288 23.19 -4.38 35.30
N ALA A 289 22.65 -4.75 34.14
CA ALA A 289 22.89 -4.06 32.87
C ALA A 289 21.72 -3.10 32.55
N PRO A 290 22.00 -1.93 31.94
CA PRO A 290 21.04 -0.85 31.76
C PRO A 290 19.98 -1.17 30.70
N ALA A 291 18.81 -0.55 30.87
CA ALA A 291 17.62 -0.70 30.05
C ALA A 291 17.91 -0.53 28.54
N SER A 292 17.84 -1.65 27.81
CA SER A 292 17.75 -1.64 26.35
C SER A 292 16.30 -1.39 25.94
N THR A 293 16.01 -0.14 25.56
CA THR A 293 14.80 0.23 24.83
C THR A 293 14.88 -0.30 23.40
N SER A 294 14.37 -1.51 23.17
CA SER A 294 14.07 -1.98 21.82
C SER A 294 12.77 -1.32 21.35
N ARG A 295 12.95 -0.25 20.58
CA ARG A 295 11.97 0.28 19.64
C ARG A 295 11.97 -0.65 18.42
N TYR A 296 10.88 -1.37 18.19
CA TYR A 296 10.44 -1.58 16.82
C TYR A 296 8.91 -1.57 16.76
N SER A 297 8.43 -0.45 16.27
CA SER A 297 7.05 -0.18 15.92
C SER A 297 6.58 -1.17 14.86
N GLY A 298 5.46 -1.85 15.14
CA GLY A 298 4.67 -2.53 14.13
C GLY A 298 4.23 -1.56 13.05
N THR A 299 4.90 -1.62 11.90
CA THR A 299 4.44 -1.05 10.65
C THR A 299 3.13 -1.73 10.25
N ARG A 300 2.03 -1.01 10.44
CA ARG A 300 0.73 -1.32 9.86
C ARG A 300 0.84 -1.23 8.34
N SER A 301 0.77 -2.38 7.68
CA SER A 301 0.62 -2.49 6.23
C SER A 301 -0.71 -1.86 5.82
N VAL A 302 -0.62 -0.73 5.13
CA VAL A 302 -1.74 -0.06 4.45
C VAL A 302 -1.96 -0.77 3.12
N GLY A 303 -3.22 -1.13 2.86
CA GLY A 303 -3.64 -1.98 1.75
C GLY A 303 -3.28 -1.45 0.37
N GLN A 304 -2.60 -2.28 -0.41
CA GLN A 304 -2.49 -2.13 -1.85
C GLN A 304 -3.71 -2.76 -2.51
N SER A 305 -4.55 -1.91 -3.11
CA SER A 305 -5.59 -2.31 -4.05
C SER A 305 -5.00 -2.32 -5.46
N THR A 306 -4.95 -3.48 -6.09
CA THR A 306 -4.53 -3.66 -7.49
C THR A 306 -5.67 -3.33 -8.46
N SER A 307 -5.52 -2.29 -9.29
CA SER A 307 -6.41 -1.99 -10.41
C SER A 307 -5.97 -2.72 -11.69
N ARG A 308 -6.91 -3.45 -12.31
CA ARG A 308 -6.82 -4.05 -13.64
C ARG A 308 -6.99 -3.00 -14.76
N TYR A 309 -6.37 -3.30 -15.90
CA TYR A 309 -6.53 -2.78 -17.27
C TYR A 309 -5.65 -1.59 -17.73
N GLY A 310 -4.65 -1.93 -18.54
CA GLY A 310 -4.74 -1.74 -20.01
C GLY A 310 -3.93 -0.60 -20.62
N MET A 311 -2.81 -0.93 -21.29
CA MET A 311 -2.21 -0.13 -22.38
C MET A 311 -1.53 -1.06 -23.42
N PRO A 312 -1.28 -0.58 -24.65
CA PRO A 312 -1.40 -1.34 -25.90
C PRO A 312 -0.06 -1.65 -26.59
N ASN A 313 -0.19 -2.42 -27.69
CA ASN A 313 0.83 -2.94 -28.58
C ASN A 313 1.92 -1.96 -29.08
N GLY A 314 3.15 -2.46 -29.13
CA GLY A 314 4.22 -2.08 -30.06
C GLY A 314 5.18 -3.27 -30.19
N GLY A 315 5.30 -3.85 -31.38
CA GLY A 315 5.96 -5.14 -31.60
C GLY A 315 7.47 -5.07 -31.86
N SER A 316 8.16 -6.18 -31.55
CA SER A 316 9.24 -6.74 -32.39
C SER A 316 9.58 -8.17 -31.95
N ALA A 317 9.91 -8.98 -32.94
CA ALA A 317 10.02 -10.42 -32.92
C ALA A 317 11.27 -10.96 -32.21
N GLY A 318 11.18 -12.21 -31.72
CA GLY A 318 12.33 -13.00 -31.26
C GLY A 318 11.91 -14.31 -30.58
N ASN A 319 12.05 -15.42 -31.30
CA ASN A 319 11.82 -16.81 -30.88
C ASN A 319 12.44 -17.18 -29.52
N ASN A 320 11.66 -17.78 -28.61
CA ASN A 320 11.86 -19.13 -28.06
C ASN A 320 11.02 -19.41 -26.80
N ASN A 321 10.29 -20.52 -26.86
CA ASN A 321 9.78 -21.45 -25.84
C ASN A 321 9.39 -20.94 -24.42
N GLY A 322 8.11 -21.14 -24.10
CA GLY A 322 7.63 -21.37 -22.73
C GLY A 322 7.08 -20.14 -22.00
N ARG A 323 6.01 -19.52 -22.50
CA ARG A 323 5.27 -18.49 -21.75
C ARG A 323 3.75 -18.66 -21.79
N THR A 324 3.21 -18.84 -20.59
CA THR A 324 2.11 -18.07 -20.00
C THR A 324 1.29 -17.15 -20.91
N LEU A 325 -0.02 -17.38 -20.91
CA LEU A 325 -1.13 -16.42 -21.09
C LEU A 325 -1.25 -15.69 -22.45
N ASN A 326 -2.06 -16.27 -23.34
CA ASN A 326 -2.71 -15.56 -24.45
C ASN A 326 -4.25 -15.63 -24.26
N PRO A 327 -5.00 -14.50 -24.16
CA PRO A 327 -6.43 -14.53 -23.84
C PRO A 327 -7.37 -14.58 -25.06
N GLN A 328 -6.91 -14.99 -26.25
CA GLN A 328 -7.73 -15.06 -27.47
C GLN A 328 -8.04 -16.47 -28.00
N SER A 329 -7.64 -17.55 -27.33
CA SER A 329 -8.12 -18.92 -27.63
C SER A 329 -9.34 -19.30 -26.77
N ARG A 330 -10.46 -18.60 -26.96
CA ARG A 330 -11.78 -19.07 -26.49
C ARG A 330 -12.51 -19.81 -27.61
N SER A 331 -11.97 -20.96 -27.97
CA SER A 331 -12.64 -21.98 -28.78
C SER A 331 -11.69 -23.18 -28.84
N LEU A 332 -12.21 -24.37 -28.54
CA LEU A 332 -11.54 -25.68 -28.45
C LEU A 332 -11.06 -26.08 -27.04
N THR A 333 -11.99 -26.72 -26.30
CA THR A 333 -11.76 -27.71 -25.22
C THR A 333 -10.57 -27.45 -24.29
N SER A 334 -10.76 -26.61 -23.27
CA SER A 334 -9.89 -26.64 -22.09
C SER A 334 -10.19 -27.91 -21.30
N ASN A 335 -9.30 -28.91 -21.38
CA ASN A 335 -9.29 -30.06 -20.48
C ASN A 335 -9.06 -29.53 -19.05
N TYR A 336 -10.13 -29.34 -18.29
CA TYR A 336 -10.04 -29.10 -16.86
C TYR A 336 -9.46 -30.35 -16.20
N LEU A 337 -8.42 -30.18 -15.38
CA LEU A 337 -7.83 -31.28 -14.62
C LEU A 337 -8.86 -31.87 -13.67
N THR A 338 -8.92 -33.19 -13.57
CA THR A 338 -9.75 -33.88 -12.56
C THR A 338 -9.23 -33.58 -11.15
N GLN A 339 -10.06 -33.81 -10.14
CA GLN A 339 -9.64 -33.60 -8.75
C GLN A 339 -8.46 -34.50 -8.37
N GLU A 340 -8.38 -35.73 -8.90
CA GLU A 340 -7.21 -36.60 -8.67
C GLU A 340 -5.95 -36.01 -9.30
N GLN A 341 -6.05 -35.45 -10.51
CA GLN A 341 -4.91 -34.80 -11.17
C GLN A 341 -4.44 -33.54 -10.44
N VAL A 342 -5.36 -32.75 -9.87
CA VAL A 342 -5.01 -31.59 -9.03
C VAL A 342 -4.33 -32.03 -7.73
N LYS A 343 -4.78 -33.12 -7.14
CA LYS A 343 -4.17 -33.73 -5.94
C LYS A 343 -2.76 -34.24 -6.25
N GLU A 344 -2.58 -35.00 -7.33
CA GLU A 344 -1.28 -35.52 -7.77
C GLU A 344 -0.30 -34.38 -8.07
N TYR A 345 -0.74 -33.32 -8.76
CA TYR A 345 0.07 -32.13 -9.00
C TYR A 345 0.52 -31.45 -7.70
N SER A 346 -0.36 -31.39 -6.70
CA SER A 346 -0.05 -30.80 -5.39
C SER A 346 0.97 -31.66 -4.63
N ILE A 347 0.84 -32.99 -4.67
CA ILE A 347 1.80 -33.94 -4.11
C ILE A 347 3.17 -33.79 -4.77
N ALA A 348 3.22 -33.73 -6.10
CA ALA A 348 4.46 -33.52 -6.85
C ALA A 348 5.13 -32.18 -6.49
N THR A 349 4.33 -31.12 -6.28
CA THR A 349 4.83 -29.80 -5.85
C THR A 349 5.46 -29.87 -4.44
N VAL A 350 4.89 -30.66 -3.53
CA VAL A 350 5.45 -30.88 -2.19
C VAL A 350 6.77 -31.65 -2.26
N LYS A 351 6.82 -32.74 -3.05
CA LYS A 351 8.05 -33.53 -3.25
C LYS A 351 9.19 -32.70 -3.85
N ALA A 352 8.89 -31.94 -4.91
CA ALA A 352 9.86 -31.03 -5.53
C ALA A 352 10.34 -29.95 -4.55
N SER A 353 9.44 -29.43 -3.70
CA SER A 353 9.80 -28.45 -2.67
C SER A 353 10.67 -29.03 -1.57
N ILE A 354 10.47 -30.30 -1.19
CA ILE A 354 11.36 -30.99 -0.23
C ILE A 354 12.77 -31.09 -0.82
N GLU A 355 12.92 -31.52 -2.07
CA GLU A 355 14.21 -31.62 -2.76
C GLU A 355 14.90 -30.26 -2.87
N ALA A 356 14.15 -29.20 -3.21
CA ALA A 356 14.65 -27.83 -3.33
C ALA A 356 15.04 -27.18 -1.99
N VAL A 357 14.46 -27.62 -0.88
CA VAL A 357 14.87 -27.18 0.47
C VAL A 357 16.08 -27.97 0.94
N GLN A 358 16.13 -29.27 0.66
CA GLN A 358 17.25 -30.14 1.01
C GLN A 358 18.54 -29.82 0.25
N SER A 359 18.44 -29.25 -0.95
CA SER A 359 19.59 -28.74 -1.70
C SER A 359 20.18 -27.45 -1.13
N LYS A 360 19.48 -26.81 -0.19
CA LYS A 360 19.94 -25.61 0.54
C LYS A 360 20.43 -25.99 1.93
N SER A 361 21.09 -25.05 2.61
CA SER A 361 21.58 -25.28 3.96
C SER A 361 20.41 -25.56 4.93
N PRO A 362 20.50 -26.61 5.78
CA PRO A 362 19.44 -26.96 6.72
C PRO A 362 19.15 -25.86 7.75
N TYR A 363 20.11 -24.98 8.01
CA TYR A 363 20.00 -23.88 8.97
C TYR A 363 19.53 -22.56 8.34
N GLN A 364 19.35 -22.50 7.02
CA GLN A 364 18.91 -21.29 6.35
C GLN A 364 17.42 -21.05 6.64
N ILE A 365 17.06 -19.80 6.98
CA ILE A 365 15.67 -19.39 7.06
C ILE A 365 15.12 -19.26 5.64
N LEU A 366 14.13 -20.07 5.32
CA LEU A 366 13.55 -20.18 3.99
C LEU A 366 12.03 -20.00 4.08
N LYS A 367 11.47 -19.40 3.02
CA LYS A 367 10.02 -19.33 2.81
C LYS A 367 9.70 -20.16 1.57
N THR A 368 8.89 -21.19 1.75
CA THR A 368 8.48 -22.11 0.70
C THR A 368 7.00 -21.96 0.41
N TYR A 369 6.60 -22.31 -0.81
CA TYR A 369 5.23 -22.16 -1.28
C TYR A 369 4.73 -23.43 -1.94
N ILE A 370 3.52 -23.84 -1.59
CA ILE A 370 2.91 -25.09 -2.06
C ILE A 370 1.53 -24.79 -2.65
N LYS A 371 1.23 -25.33 -3.82
CA LYS A 371 -0.14 -25.38 -4.36
C LYS A 371 -0.86 -26.55 -3.70
N PHE A 372 -1.98 -26.26 -3.07
CA PHE A 372 -2.77 -27.20 -2.27
C PHE A 372 -4.20 -27.28 -2.82
N PRO A 373 -4.82 -28.47 -2.93
CA PRO A 373 -6.18 -28.61 -3.47
C PRO A 373 -7.19 -27.88 -2.60
N ARG A 374 -8.12 -27.15 -3.24
CA ARG A 374 -9.14 -26.40 -2.52
C ARG A 374 -10.33 -27.26 -2.11
N HIS A 375 -10.79 -28.16 -2.98
CA HIS A 375 -11.97 -28.99 -2.74
C HIS A 375 -11.60 -30.09 -1.72
N ASP A 376 -12.37 -30.27 -0.66
CA ASP A 376 -12.28 -31.31 0.40
C ASP A 376 -11.02 -31.32 1.29
N TYR A 377 -9.88 -30.81 0.83
CA TYR A 377 -8.61 -30.85 1.58
C TYR A 377 -8.30 -29.55 2.36
N ILE A 378 -8.88 -28.41 1.96
CA ILE A 378 -8.50 -27.12 2.56
C ILE A 378 -8.99 -26.97 4.00
N ASP A 379 -10.16 -27.52 4.31
CA ASP A 379 -10.73 -27.48 5.66
C ASP A 379 -9.93 -28.40 6.60
N LEU A 380 -9.56 -29.59 6.13
CA LEU A 380 -8.63 -30.49 6.83
C LEU A 380 -7.26 -29.84 7.09
N LEU A 381 -6.78 -29.02 6.16
CA LEU A 381 -5.56 -28.25 6.37
C LEU A 381 -5.74 -27.23 7.48
N TYR A 382 -6.84 -26.46 7.48
CA TYR A 382 -7.13 -25.46 8.51
C TYR A 382 -7.18 -26.08 9.91
N ASP A 383 -7.79 -27.25 10.05
CA ASP A 383 -7.86 -27.97 11.33
C ASP A 383 -6.47 -28.38 11.84
N LYS A 384 -5.54 -28.75 10.94
CA LYS A 384 -4.18 -29.20 11.28
C LYS A 384 -3.13 -28.08 11.30
N LEU A 385 -3.48 -26.84 10.94
CA LEU A 385 -2.52 -25.72 10.88
C LEU A 385 -1.89 -25.44 12.24
N HIS A 386 -2.67 -25.53 13.32
CA HIS A 386 -2.16 -25.24 14.66
C HIS A 386 -1.13 -26.28 15.10
N ASP A 387 -1.46 -27.56 14.93
CA ASP A 387 -0.60 -28.69 15.28
C ASP A 387 0.71 -28.66 14.47
N MET A 388 0.62 -28.41 13.16
CA MET A 388 1.82 -28.29 12.32
C MET A 388 2.74 -27.16 12.80
N ARG A 389 2.20 -26.00 13.22
CA ARG A 389 3.02 -24.90 13.76
C ARG A 389 3.70 -25.29 15.07
N GLN A 390 2.99 -26.01 15.95
CA GLN A 390 3.56 -26.48 17.21
C GLN A 390 4.66 -27.53 17.01
N GLU A 391 4.45 -28.50 16.12
CA GLU A 391 5.38 -29.62 15.92
C GLU A 391 6.64 -29.27 15.14
N THR A 392 6.57 -28.24 14.30
CA THR A 392 7.66 -27.85 13.39
C THR A 392 8.28 -26.50 13.73
N ASN A 393 7.63 -25.68 14.55
CA ASN A 393 8.03 -24.30 14.80
C ASN A 393 8.15 -23.47 13.50
N CYS A 394 7.45 -23.88 12.43
CA CYS A 394 7.32 -23.11 11.20
C CYS A 394 6.05 -22.27 11.23
N ASN A 395 6.11 -21.08 10.62
CA ASN A 395 4.92 -20.28 10.35
C ASN A 395 4.24 -20.79 9.07
N VAL A 396 3.17 -21.57 9.23
CA VAL A 396 2.36 -22.11 8.13
C VAL A 396 1.09 -21.28 7.94
N VAL A 397 0.90 -20.69 6.76
CA VAL A 397 -0.23 -19.79 6.45
C VAL A 397 -0.80 -20.08 5.07
N VAL A 398 -2.12 -20.22 4.97
CA VAL A 398 -2.83 -20.25 3.69
C VAL A 398 -2.90 -18.82 3.15
N MET A 399 -2.34 -18.58 1.96
CA MET A 399 -2.23 -17.26 1.37
C MET A 399 -3.58 -16.77 0.83
N ASN A 400 -3.85 -15.48 1.04
CA ASN A 400 -4.91 -14.78 0.34
C ASN A 400 -4.52 -14.58 -1.14
N LEU A 401 -5.52 -14.55 -2.03
CA LEU A 401 -5.35 -14.37 -3.48
C LEU A 401 -4.50 -13.14 -3.83
N ASN A 402 -4.57 -12.07 -3.02
CA ASN A 402 -3.80 -10.85 -3.22
C ASN A 402 -2.29 -11.05 -3.08
N ASN A 403 -1.84 -12.03 -2.28
CA ASN A 403 -0.43 -12.25 -1.98
C ASN A 403 0.18 -13.41 -2.79
N VAL A 404 -0.61 -14.11 -3.61
CA VAL A 404 -0.16 -15.29 -4.38
C VAL A 404 0.98 -14.95 -5.34
N HIS A 405 1.09 -13.70 -5.80
CA HIS A 405 2.18 -13.26 -6.67
C HIS A 405 3.58 -13.43 -6.07
N GLU A 406 3.71 -13.45 -4.73
CA GLU A 406 4.98 -13.72 -4.03
C GLU A 406 5.50 -15.15 -4.27
N SER A 407 4.62 -16.08 -4.63
CA SER A 407 4.95 -17.50 -4.79
C SER A 407 5.42 -17.87 -6.20
N THR A 408 5.28 -16.97 -7.17
CA THR A 408 5.54 -17.25 -8.59
C THR A 408 6.99 -17.64 -8.84
N SER A 409 7.95 -16.88 -8.31
CA SER A 409 9.39 -17.16 -8.48
C SER A 409 9.82 -18.48 -7.83
N TRP A 410 9.15 -18.88 -6.74
CA TRP A 410 9.37 -20.17 -6.11
C TRP A 410 8.90 -21.30 -7.03
N PHE A 411 7.68 -21.23 -7.56
CA PHE A 411 7.14 -22.25 -8.46
C PHE A 411 7.91 -22.36 -9.78
N ASP A 412 8.41 -21.25 -10.31
CA ASP A 412 9.23 -21.24 -11.54
C ASP A 412 10.59 -21.93 -11.34
N SER A 413 11.06 -22.00 -10.10
CA SER A 413 12.33 -22.68 -9.75
C SER A 413 12.20 -24.18 -9.48
N LEU A 414 10.98 -24.71 -9.39
CA LEU A 414 10.72 -26.12 -9.08
C LEU A 414 10.57 -26.95 -10.36
N ASP A 415 11.30 -28.06 -10.43
CA ASP A 415 11.06 -29.09 -11.44
C ASP A 415 9.98 -30.08 -10.96
N VAL A 416 8.72 -29.68 -11.12
CA VAL A 416 7.57 -30.50 -10.74
C VAL A 416 7.40 -31.70 -11.69
N ALA A 417 7.89 -31.61 -12.93
CA ALA A 417 7.74 -32.65 -13.95
C ALA A 417 8.45 -33.96 -13.57
N LYS A 418 9.59 -33.85 -12.87
CA LYS A 418 10.36 -34.99 -12.34
C LYS A 418 9.57 -35.88 -11.37
N HIS A 419 8.56 -35.33 -10.68
CA HIS A 419 7.82 -36.01 -9.60
C HIS A 419 6.39 -36.42 -9.99
N MET A 420 6.02 -36.29 -11.27
CA MET A 420 4.73 -36.72 -11.80
C MET A 420 4.87 -38.07 -12.51
N GLU A 421 4.62 -39.16 -11.78
CA GLU A 421 4.93 -40.52 -12.25
C GLU A 421 3.88 -41.09 -13.23
N ASN A 422 2.63 -40.62 -13.26
CA ASN A 422 1.57 -41.31 -14.01
C ASN A 422 0.59 -40.43 -14.82
N ALA A 423 0.64 -39.10 -14.71
CA ALA A 423 -0.32 -38.24 -15.40
C ALA A 423 0.35 -37.31 -16.42
N LYS A 424 -0.06 -37.42 -17.68
CA LYS A 424 0.27 -36.49 -18.77
C LYS A 424 -0.47 -35.15 -18.54
N ILE A 425 -0.14 -34.47 -17.45
CA ILE A 425 -0.69 -33.18 -17.06
C ILE A 425 0.04 -32.11 -17.87
N THR A 426 -0.58 -31.70 -18.98
CA THR A 426 -0.03 -30.69 -19.91
C THR A 426 -0.20 -29.25 -19.39
N SER A 427 -0.89 -29.05 -18.25
CA SER A 427 -1.28 -27.72 -17.78
C SER A 427 -1.22 -27.59 -16.25
N VAL A 428 -0.92 -26.37 -15.79
CA VAL A 428 -0.92 -26.00 -14.36
C VAL A 428 -2.38 -25.88 -13.88
N PRO A 429 -2.73 -26.36 -12.66
CA PRO A 429 -4.08 -26.21 -12.11
C PRO A 429 -4.56 -24.76 -12.09
N HIS A 430 -5.83 -24.55 -12.42
CA HIS A 430 -6.43 -23.21 -12.42
C HIS A 430 -6.46 -22.62 -10.99
N PRO A 431 -6.21 -21.32 -10.77
CA PRO A 431 -6.20 -20.71 -9.43
C PRO A 431 -7.50 -20.83 -8.62
N SER A 432 -8.62 -21.23 -9.24
CA SER A 432 -9.87 -21.50 -8.54
C SER A 432 -9.92 -22.87 -7.86
N THR A 433 -9.12 -23.85 -8.32
CA THR A 433 -9.10 -25.24 -7.83
C THR A 433 -8.02 -25.49 -6.78
N VAL A 434 -7.06 -24.55 -6.63
CA VAL A 434 -5.97 -24.64 -5.66
C VAL A 434 -5.88 -23.39 -4.77
N ARG A 435 -5.26 -23.53 -3.61
CA ARG A 435 -4.81 -22.46 -2.72
C ARG A 435 -3.30 -22.54 -2.57
N VAL A 436 -2.65 -21.41 -2.30
CA VAL A 436 -1.21 -21.41 -2.01
C VAL A 436 -1.01 -21.41 -0.51
N VAL A 437 -0.20 -22.33 -0.01
CA VAL A 437 0.22 -22.41 1.38
C VAL A 437 1.66 -21.93 1.46
N SER A 438 1.93 -20.98 2.35
CA SER A 438 3.27 -20.48 2.64
C SER A 438 3.77 -21.11 3.94
N ILE A 439 4.99 -21.63 3.91
CA ILE A 439 5.68 -22.19 5.08
C ILE A 439 6.98 -21.40 5.25
N GLY A 440 7.09 -20.66 6.36
CA GLY A 440 8.30 -19.93 6.71
C GLY A 440 8.97 -20.54 7.94
N GLY A 441 10.27 -20.82 7.85
CA GLY A 441 11.01 -21.46 8.94
C GLY A 441 12.44 -21.80 8.55
N ILE A 442 13.15 -22.44 9.47
CA ILE A 442 14.49 -22.98 9.24
C ILE A 442 14.39 -24.18 8.28
N GLY A 443 15.37 -24.39 7.40
CA GLY A 443 15.36 -25.43 6.35
C GLY A 443 14.96 -26.82 6.85
N GLU A 444 15.56 -27.30 7.93
CA GLU A 444 15.23 -28.60 8.55
C GLU A 444 13.76 -28.68 9.00
N HIS A 445 13.26 -27.62 9.64
CA HIS A 445 11.88 -27.53 10.12
C HIS A 445 10.90 -27.43 8.94
N ASN A 446 11.27 -26.72 7.88
CA ASN A 446 10.48 -26.63 6.65
C ASN A 446 10.34 -28.01 6.00
N VAL A 447 11.39 -28.83 5.96
CA VAL A 447 11.29 -30.21 5.45
C VAL A 447 10.33 -31.03 6.30
N LYS A 448 10.37 -30.89 7.63
CA LYS A 448 9.42 -31.55 8.55
C LYS A 448 7.97 -31.10 8.30
N ALA A 449 7.74 -29.80 8.13
CA ALA A 449 6.42 -29.25 7.82
C ALA A 449 5.89 -29.70 6.44
N LEU A 450 6.76 -29.78 5.43
CA LEU A 450 6.41 -30.29 4.11
C LEU A 450 6.03 -31.78 4.15
N ARG A 451 6.69 -32.60 4.99
CA ARG A 451 6.32 -34.00 5.20
C ARG A 451 4.96 -34.14 5.87
N LEU A 452 4.68 -33.37 6.92
CA LEU A 452 3.36 -33.36 7.56
C LEU A 452 2.25 -32.94 6.57
N LEU A 453 2.53 -31.95 5.72
CA LEU A 453 1.60 -31.51 4.69
C LEU A 453 1.38 -32.57 3.59
N LEU A 454 2.42 -33.36 3.27
CA LEU A 454 2.30 -34.52 2.39
C LEU A 454 1.39 -35.60 3.00
N ASP A 455 1.49 -35.85 4.30
CA ASP A 455 0.64 -36.81 5.01
C ASP A 455 -0.84 -36.39 5.00
N VAL A 456 -1.12 -35.09 5.13
CA VAL A 456 -2.47 -34.54 4.97
C VAL A 456 -3.02 -34.81 3.57
N LEU A 457 -2.21 -34.64 2.52
CA LEU A 457 -2.63 -34.94 1.14
C LEU A 457 -2.81 -36.45 0.90
N ASN A 458 -2.02 -37.30 1.54
CA ASN A 458 -2.13 -38.75 1.41
C ASN A 458 -3.28 -39.36 2.23
N THR A 459 -3.83 -38.61 3.18
CA THR A 459 -5.03 -39.03 3.92
C THR A 459 -6.19 -39.17 2.93
N LYS A 460 -6.85 -40.34 2.91
CA LYS A 460 -8.06 -40.54 2.11
C LYS A 460 -9.21 -39.75 2.78
N VAL A 461 -9.73 -38.76 2.07
CA VAL A 461 -10.98 -38.05 2.41
C VAL A 461 -12.14 -38.76 1.75
#